data_AF-A0A9Q5ZGT7-F1
#
_entry.id   AF-A0A9Q5ZGT7-F1
#
_cell.length_a   1.000
_cell.length_b   1.000
_cell.length_c   1.000
_cell.angle_alpha   90.00
_cell.angle_beta   90.00
_cell.angle_gamma   90.00
#
_symmetry.space_group_name_H-M   'P 1'
#
loop_
_entity.id
_entity.type
_entity.pdbx_description
1 polymer ?
#
loop_
_entity_poly.entity_id
_entity_poly.type
_entity_poly.pdbx_seq_one_letter_code
_entity_poly.pdbx_strand_id
1 'polypeptide(L)'
;MKRRFYGFESSEVVLGHIAEIKTLQDLYQLSDDIYLSGTNLVRFYQGIPGIWEIQDLTELGFAKRHLFFTKQAWEEIGELSDGEKTLVATITIL
;
A
#
# COMPACT_ATOMS: atom_id res chain seq x y z
N MET A 1 0.16 -9.58 -19.46
CA MET A 1 1.08 -10.13 -18.45
C MET A 1 0.24 -10.57 -17.26
N LYS A 2 0.44 -11.77 -16.69
CA LYS A 2 -0.53 -12.37 -15.75
C LYS A 2 -0.23 -11.88 -14.32
N ARG A 3 -1.08 -11.01 -13.78
CA ARG A 3 -1.12 -10.65 -12.35
C ARG A 3 -2.36 -11.29 -11.71
N ARG A 4 -2.19 -11.93 -10.55
CA ARG A 4 -3.25 -12.60 -9.77
C ARG A 4 -2.86 -12.53 -8.29
N PHE A 5 -3.71 -11.97 -7.43
CA PHE A 5 -3.54 -12.12 -5.98
C PHE A 5 -4.78 -12.78 -5.37
N TYR A 6 -4.56 -13.89 -4.65
CA TYR A 6 -5.54 -14.51 -3.75
C TYR A 6 -4.78 -15.19 -2.61
N GLY A 7 -4.84 -14.59 -1.43
CA GLY A 7 -4.16 -15.04 -0.21
C GLY A 7 -3.38 -13.89 0.41
N PHE A 8 -3.91 -13.34 1.50
CA PHE A 8 -3.17 -12.42 2.39
C PHE A 8 -3.06 -13.15 3.72
N GLU A 9 -2.17 -14.14 3.76
CA GLU A 9 -2.04 -15.12 4.85
C GLU A 9 -0.94 -14.75 5.86
N SER A 10 -0.05 -13.85 5.49
CA SER A 10 0.99 -13.30 6.38
C SER A 10 1.46 -11.94 5.88
N SER A 11 2.03 -11.12 6.78
CA SER A 11 2.66 -9.84 6.42
C SER A 11 3.79 -9.99 5.39
N GLU A 12 4.49 -11.12 5.33
CA GLU A 12 5.53 -11.37 4.32
C GLU A 12 4.94 -11.44 2.90
N VAL A 13 3.78 -12.10 2.76
CA VAL A 13 3.05 -12.16 1.48
C VAL A 13 2.57 -10.77 1.08
N VAL A 14 2.05 -9.98 2.03
CA VAL A 14 1.64 -8.59 1.82
C VAL A 14 2.80 -7.76 1.26
N LEU A 15 3.98 -7.84 1.89
CA LEU A 15 5.19 -7.15 1.45
C LEU A 15 5.62 -7.56 0.03
N GLY A 16 5.51 -8.85 -0.29
CA GLY A 16 5.77 -9.35 -1.64
C GLY A 16 4.86 -8.71 -2.68
N HIS A 17 3.55 -8.64 -2.41
CA HIS A 17 2.58 -8.02 -3.30
C HIS A 17 2.85 -6.52 -3.49
N ILE A 18 3.19 -5.82 -2.40
CA ILE A 18 3.55 -4.40 -2.42
C ILE A 18 4.79 -4.12 -3.28
N ALA A 19 5.82 -4.97 -3.19
CA ALA A 19 7.05 -4.81 -3.95
C ALA A 19 6.85 -4.94 -5.48
N GLU A 20 5.78 -5.63 -5.91
CA GLU A 20 5.41 -5.82 -7.32
C GLU A 20 4.67 -4.64 -7.94
N ILE A 21 4.23 -3.66 -7.14
CA ILE A 21 3.53 -2.46 -7.63
C ILE A 21 4.54 -1.54 -8.31
N LYS A 22 4.30 -1.22 -9.59
CA LYS A 22 5.11 -0.31 -10.41
C LYS A 22 4.29 0.77 -11.11
N THR A 23 2.98 0.60 -11.22
CA THR A 23 2.07 1.53 -11.89
C THR A 23 0.77 1.72 -11.11
N LEU A 24 0.01 2.75 -11.46
CA LEU A 24 -1.35 2.96 -10.93
C LEU A 24 -2.29 1.79 -11.22
N GLN A 25 -2.15 1.16 -12.38
CA GLN A 25 -2.96 -0.01 -12.72
C GLN A 25 -2.69 -1.18 -11.76
N ASP A 26 -1.45 -1.31 -11.30
CA ASP A 26 -1.04 -2.35 -10.36
C ASP A 26 -1.66 -2.14 -8.99
N LEU A 27 -1.68 -0.88 -8.56
CA LEU A 27 -2.26 -0.45 -7.32
C LEU A 27 -3.78 -0.67 -7.29
N TYR A 28 -4.48 -0.33 -8.37
CA TYR A 28 -5.92 -0.58 -8.47
C TYR A 28 -6.23 -2.07 -8.52
N GLN A 29 -5.44 -2.87 -9.23
CA GLN A 29 -5.60 -4.32 -9.21
C GLN A 29 -5.42 -4.89 -7.79
N LEU A 30 -4.41 -4.43 -7.03
CA LEU A 30 -4.23 -4.88 -5.65
C LEU A 30 -5.39 -4.48 -4.74
N SER A 31 -5.98 -3.29 -4.93
CA SER A 31 -7.20 -2.88 -4.22
C SER A 31 -8.35 -3.86 -4.45
N ASP A 32 -8.58 -4.27 -5.70
CA ASP A 32 -9.60 -5.25 -6.05
C ASP A 32 -9.31 -6.62 -5.40
N ASP A 33 -8.05 -7.06 -5.43
CA ASP A 33 -7.66 -8.34 -4.84
C ASP A 33 -7.78 -8.34 -3.30
N ILE A 34 -7.45 -7.23 -2.62
CA ILE A 34 -7.70 -7.05 -1.17
C ILE A 34 -9.19 -7.18 -0.88
N TYR A 35 -10.04 -6.49 -1.64
CA TYR A 35 -11.49 -6.54 -1.47
C TYR A 35 -12.04 -7.96 -1.68
N LEU A 36 -11.64 -8.63 -2.77
CA LEU A 36 -12.12 -9.97 -3.12
C LEU A 36 -11.62 -11.05 -2.15
N SER A 37 -10.45 -10.88 -1.55
CA SER A 37 -9.90 -11.85 -0.59
C SER A 37 -10.66 -11.93 0.73
N GLY A 38 -11.40 -10.87 1.10
CA GLY A 38 -12.03 -10.76 2.41
C GLY A 38 -11.05 -10.76 3.60
N THR A 39 -9.76 -10.50 3.36
CA THR A 39 -8.75 -10.52 4.42
C THR A 39 -8.98 -9.45 5.48
N ASN A 40 -8.55 -9.73 6.71
CA ASN A 40 -8.41 -8.76 7.79
C ASN A 40 -6.97 -8.28 7.98
N LEU A 41 -5.99 -8.84 7.25
CA LEU A 41 -4.59 -8.47 7.39
C LEU A 41 -4.23 -7.19 6.63
N VAL A 42 -5.00 -6.82 5.61
CA VAL A 42 -4.68 -5.66 4.79
C VAL A 42 -5.89 -4.73 4.64
N ARG A 43 -5.61 -3.44 4.64
CA ARG A 43 -6.58 -2.38 4.32
C ARG A 43 -6.00 -1.46 3.26
N PHE A 44 -6.85 -1.06 2.32
CA PHE A 44 -6.52 -0.11 1.26
C PHE A 44 -7.29 1.18 1.48
N TYR A 45 -6.61 2.31 1.44
CA TYR A 45 -7.20 3.64 1.55
C TYR A 45 -6.72 4.50 0.39
N GLN A 46 -7.64 5.26 -0.19
CA GLN A 46 -7.31 6.36 -1.08
C GLN A 46 -7.44 7.66 -0.30
N GLY A 47 -6.36 8.42 -0.23
CA GLY A 47 -6.33 9.72 0.43
C GLY A 47 -6.83 10.83 -0.49
N ILE A 48 -6.10 11.94 -0.53
CA ILE A 48 -6.30 12.97 -1.56
C ILE A 48 -5.85 12.45 -2.93
N PRO A 49 -6.30 13.08 -4.04
CA PRO A 49 -5.92 12.65 -5.38
C PRO A 49 -4.42 12.45 -5.54
N GLY A 50 -4.02 11.29 -6.05
CA GLY A 50 -2.63 10.95 -6.26
C GLY A 50 -1.92 10.33 -5.06
N ILE A 51 -2.62 10.05 -3.95
CA ILE A 51 -2.07 9.32 -2.78
C ILE A 51 -2.93 8.12 -2.43
N TRP A 52 -2.26 7.00 -2.18
CA TRP A 52 -2.87 5.79 -1.64
C TRP A 52 -2.04 5.23 -0.49
N GLU A 53 -2.73 4.53 0.38
CA GLU A 53 -2.15 3.89 1.55
C GLU A 53 -2.61 2.44 1.64
N ILE A 54 -1.66 1.55 1.86
CA ILE A 54 -1.90 0.17 2.22
C ILE A 54 -1.41 -0.04 3.65
N GLN A 55 -2.29 -0.52 4.51
CA GLN A 55 -1.96 -0.89 5.88
C GLN A 55 -1.85 -2.41 5.98
N ASP A 56 -0.67 -2.89 6.36
CA ASP A 56 -0.41 -4.27 6.79
C ASP A 56 -0.63 -4.35 8.31
N LEU A 57 -1.71 -5.02 8.70
CA LEU A 57 -2.16 -5.19 10.07
C LEU A 57 -1.46 -6.40 10.69
N THR A 58 -0.60 -6.13 11.67
CA THR A 58 0.03 -7.18 12.47
C THR A 58 -0.95 -7.74 13.50
N GLU A 59 -0.70 -8.96 13.98
CA GLU A 59 -1.50 -9.62 15.03
C GLU A 59 -1.62 -8.79 16.33
N LEU A 60 -0.70 -7.85 16.54
CA LEU A 60 -0.65 -6.95 17.70
C LEU A 60 -1.41 -5.64 17.50
N GLY A 61 -2.12 -5.46 16.38
CA GLY A 61 -2.90 -4.27 16.08
C GLY A 61 -2.08 -3.06 15.59
N PHE A 62 -0.76 -3.22 15.41
CA PHE A 62 0.06 -2.21 14.76
C PHE A 62 -0.07 -2.34 13.24
N ALA A 63 -0.34 -1.20 12.58
CA ALA A 63 -0.39 -1.10 11.13
C ALA A 63 0.94 -0.58 10.59
N LYS A 64 1.60 -1.35 9.71
CA LYS A 64 2.67 -0.80 8.86
C LYS A 64 2.03 -0.13 7.65
N ARG A 65 2.37 1.15 7.43
CA ARG A 65 1.80 1.93 6.33
C ARG A 65 2.72 1.91 5.12
N HIS A 66 2.17 1.60 3.97
CA HIS A 66 2.84 1.65 2.68
C HIS A 66 2.16 2.71 1.84
N LEU A 67 2.89 3.77 1.52
CA LEU A 67 2.36 4.94 0.85
C LEU A 67 2.77 4.94 -0.62
N PHE A 68 1.81 5.24 -1.49
CA PHE A 68 2.00 5.36 -2.93
C PHE A 68 1.61 6.77 -3.34
N PHE A 69 2.49 7.43 -4.07
CA PHE A 69 2.27 8.78 -4.59
C PHE A 69 2.39 8.75 -6.10
N THR A 70 1.55 9.51 -6.80
CA THR A 70 1.94 9.99 -8.12
C THR A 70 3.12 10.95 -8.00
N LYS A 71 3.93 11.07 -9.05
CA LYS A 71 4.98 12.10 -9.10
C LYS A 71 4.46 13.50 -8.76
N GLN A 72 3.31 13.89 -9.30
CA GLN A 72 2.71 15.19 -9.02
C GLN A 72 2.37 15.37 -7.54
N ALA A 73 1.69 14.40 -6.92
CA ALA A 73 1.35 14.48 -5.50
C ALA A 73 2.60 14.53 -4.60
N TRP A 74 3.66 13.81 -4.97
CA TRP A 74 4.93 13.86 -4.26
C TRP A 74 5.60 15.24 -4.36
N GLU A 75 5.57 15.86 -5.54
CA GLU A 75 6.11 17.21 -5.76
C GLU A 75 5.33 18.29 -5.00
N GLU A 76 4.01 18.15 -4.87
CA GLU A 76 3.15 19.10 -4.16
C GLU A 76 3.28 19.01 -2.63
N ILE A 77 3.40 17.79 -2.10
CA ILE A 77 3.41 17.55 -0.64
C ILE A 77 4.83 17.58 -0.09
N GLY A 78 5.79 17.11 -0.88
CA GLY A 78 7.17 16.95 -0.46
C GLY A 78 7.36 15.78 0.50
N GLU A 79 8.47 15.83 1.23
CA GLU A 79 8.91 14.75 2.10
C GLU A 79 8.11 14.71 3.41
N LEU A 80 7.82 13.51 3.90
CA LEU A 80 7.20 13.31 5.21
C LEU A 80 8.10 13.81 6.33
N SER A 81 7.49 14.34 7.39
CA SER A 81 8.20 14.68 8.62
C SER A 81 8.76 13.42 9.30
N ASP A 82 9.77 13.60 10.16
CA ASP A 82 10.39 12.47 10.88
C ASP A 82 9.40 11.69 11.74
N GLY A 83 8.41 12.38 12.33
CA GLY A 83 7.33 11.74 13.08
C GLY A 83 6.45 10.85 12.19
N GLU A 84 6.11 11.30 10.99
CA GLU A 84 5.29 10.54 10.04
C GLU A 84 6.05 9.32 9.49
N LYS A 85 7.35 9.46 9.25
CA LYS A 85 8.21 8.37 8.77
C LYS A 85 8.26 7.18 9.73
N THR A 86 8.11 7.41 11.05
CA THR A 86 8.14 6.31 12.04
C THR A 86 7.04 5.27 11.85
N LEU A 87 5.93 5.65 11.22
CA LEU A 87 4.77 4.78 10.99
C LEU A 87 4.69 4.27 9.55
N VAL A 88 5.64 4.67 8.70
CA VAL A 88 5.65 4.37 7.26
C VAL A 88 6.76 3.38 6.96
N ALA A 89 6.36 2.19 6.53
CA ALA A 89 7.29 1.13 6.15
C ALA A 89 7.87 1.34 4.74
N THR A 90 7.10 1.95 3.83
CA THR A 90 7.57 2.15 2.45
C THR A 90 6.88 3.35 1.81
N ILE A 91 7.62 4.08 0.98
CA ILE A 91 7.13 5.14 0.12
C ILE A 91 7.49 4.77 -1.32
N THR A 92 6.49 4.73 -2.20
CA THR A 92 6.67 4.44 -3.62
C THR A 92 6.12 5.58 -4.46
N ILE A 93 6.90 6.06 -5.41
CA ILE A 93 6.47 7.08 -6.38
C ILE A 93 6.17 6.37 -7.71
N LEU A 94 4.92 6.46 -8.17
CA LEU A 94 4.36 5.83 -9.37
C LEU A 94 4.35 6.81 -10.56
#